data_AF-A0A9R1M6Q4-F1
#
_entry.id   AF-A0A9R1M6Q4-F1
#
_cell.length_a   1.000
_cell.length_b   1.000
_cell.length_c   1.000
_cell.angle_alpha   90.00
_cell.angle_beta   90.00
_cell.angle_gamma   90.00
#
_symmetry.space_group_name_H-M   'P 1'
#
loop_
_entity.id
_entity.type
_entity.pdbx_description
1 polymer ?
#
loop_
_entity_poly.entity_id
_entity_poly.type
_entity_poly.pdbx_seq_one_letter_code
_entity_poly.pdbx_strand_id
1 'polypeptide(L)'
;MVYAPPPDGMGLEIDLDLDPEDLHPTVPLKKVPAGDLFEAARAGDCDRLALLLEAGANVNARDRWDSVALYYACLAGHADAARMLLEAGAVCAERTFDGDRCHYAALNLDLRRLLKSFEARPPPLAPLPAALRTTFLACPANRAAYLEMLLQEGATAEAAALAEAEGFGPTDGASTGSLFPPDITFYVDGKPIEAHRVILCARSPFFEQKFETDWKNRKEVRFSNKKLSFGALYNLIHFFYADRLEAPVDEMESLSRTCKVCKCEELRKLVEKEILHLRFALYKSTSKLGLENSQSPRRFILLGQSLPREDRLPSALRRVLQKCLANSREEEFKKSVANEMCRNWKDDDLADLTVKVDDRVFRCHQVILASRSEYFKTRLSRTVDFLEGNNRVHASLGLPFLEEHDLSTEAFEKMLEYMYTDNLEHMDPTQFVAKLN
;
A
#
# COMPACT_ATOMS: atom_id res chain seq x y z
N MET A 1 -5.05 25.72 -72.75
CA MET A 1 -4.84 27.13 -73.13
C MET A 1 -6.15 27.85 -72.89
N VAL A 2 -6.32 28.84 -72.02
CA VAL A 2 -5.40 29.77 -71.39
C VAL A 2 -5.99 30.08 -70.00
N TYR A 3 -5.15 30.07 -68.97
CA TYR A 3 -5.47 30.54 -67.62
C TYR A 3 -5.75 32.05 -67.68
N ALA A 4 -6.90 32.49 -67.14
CA ALA A 4 -7.14 33.90 -66.84
C ALA A 4 -6.97 34.10 -65.32
N PRO A 5 -6.11 35.02 -64.86
CA PRO A 5 -5.97 35.30 -63.44
C PRO A 5 -7.14 36.17 -62.96
N PRO A 6 -7.55 36.09 -61.68
CA PRO A 6 -8.44 37.08 -61.10
C PRO A 6 -7.67 38.41 -60.85
N PRO A 7 -8.39 39.54 -60.81
CA PRO A 7 -7.81 40.87 -60.69
C PRO A 7 -7.27 41.16 -59.29
N ASP A 8 -6.07 41.75 -59.25
CA ASP A 8 -5.50 42.44 -58.09
C ASP A 8 -6.35 43.66 -57.71
N GLY A 9 -6.46 43.92 -56.41
CA GLY A 9 -6.87 45.24 -55.92
C GLY A 9 -8.20 45.32 -55.20
N MET A 10 -8.36 44.54 -54.12
CA MET A 10 -8.92 45.09 -52.88
C MET A 10 -8.03 44.63 -51.74
N GLY A 11 -6.81 45.18 -51.75
CA GLY A 11 -5.89 45.07 -50.63
C GLY A 11 -6.53 45.76 -49.44
N LEU A 12 -7.02 44.97 -48.49
CA LEU A 12 -6.75 45.29 -47.11
C LEU A 12 -5.24 45.06 -46.95
N GLU A 13 -4.46 46.11 -47.18
CA GLU A 13 -3.13 46.21 -46.59
C GLU A 13 -3.34 46.20 -45.07
N ILE A 14 -3.40 45.00 -44.51
CA ILE A 14 -2.97 44.82 -43.14
C ILE A 14 -1.45 44.80 -43.27
N ASP A 15 -0.85 45.96 -43.05
CA ASP A 15 0.57 46.10 -42.78
C ASP A 15 0.84 45.29 -41.51
N LEU A 16 1.06 43.99 -41.67
CA LEU A 16 1.62 43.11 -40.65
C LEU A 16 3.14 43.13 -40.87
N ASP A 17 3.73 44.31 -40.74
CA ASP A 17 5.11 44.39 -40.35
C ASP A 17 5.16 43.77 -38.95
N LEU A 18 5.51 42.48 -38.91
CA LEU A 18 5.84 41.77 -37.68
C LEU A 18 7.17 42.35 -37.20
N ASP A 19 7.09 43.28 -36.24
CA ASP A 19 8.29 43.71 -35.53
C ASP A 19 8.87 42.51 -34.76
N PRO A 20 10.20 42.45 -34.51
CA PRO A 20 10.80 41.40 -33.67
C PRO A 20 10.14 41.30 -32.29
N GLU A 21 9.50 42.38 -31.86
CA GLU A 21 8.77 42.50 -30.59
C GLU A 21 7.34 41.91 -30.66
N ASP A 22 6.72 41.81 -31.85
CA ASP A 22 5.41 41.15 -32.07
C ASP A 22 5.49 39.62 -32.04
N LEU A 23 6.71 39.08 -32.15
CA LEU A 23 7.01 37.67 -31.89
C LEU A 23 7.18 37.37 -30.39
N HIS A 24 7.02 38.36 -29.50
CA HIS A 24 6.94 38.10 -28.08
C HIS A 24 5.51 37.74 -27.65
N PRO A 25 5.33 36.62 -26.93
CA PRO A 25 4.01 36.21 -26.47
C PRO A 25 3.48 37.23 -25.45
N THR A 26 2.45 37.99 -25.82
CA THR A 26 1.76 38.97 -24.95
C THR A 26 0.84 38.31 -23.92
N VAL A 27 0.72 36.98 -23.94
CA VAL A 27 0.26 36.16 -22.82
C VAL A 27 1.07 34.86 -22.80
N PRO A 28 1.71 34.47 -21.68
CA PRO A 28 2.19 33.11 -21.55
C PRO A 28 1.02 32.18 -21.22
N LEU A 29 0.50 31.47 -22.22
CA LEU A 29 -0.25 30.21 -22.03
C LEU A 29 0.65 29.04 -22.45
N LYS A 30 1.28 28.33 -21.49
CA LYS A 30 1.79 26.96 -21.73
C LYS A 30 2.27 26.21 -20.47
N LYS A 31 1.64 25.03 -20.27
CA LYS A 31 2.07 23.79 -19.59
C LYS A 31 2.41 23.85 -18.10
N VAL A 32 1.78 22.99 -17.31
CA VAL A 32 2.27 22.55 -15.98
C VAL A 32 3.32 21.46 -16.22
N PRO A 33 4.59 21.67 -15.85
CA PRO A 33 5.45 20.53 -15.50
C PRO A 33 6.12 20.76 -14.14
N ALA A 34 6.39 19.65 -13.46
CA ALA A 34 7.12 19.55 -12.21
C ALA A 34 8.31 20.52 -12.08
N GLY A 35 8.33 21.32 -11.02
CA GLY A 35 9.61 21.61 -10.37
C GLY A 35 9.80 20.49 -9.35
N ASP A 36 10.81 19.69 -9.62
CA ASP A 36 11.04 18.35 -9.07
C ASP A 36 11.38 18.40 -7.58
N LEU A 37 11.11 17.31 -6.85
CA LEU A 37 11.42 17.15 -5.43
C LEU A 37 12.89 17.49 -5.13
N PHE A 38 13.79 17.19 -6.06
CA PHE A 38 15.22 17.49 -5.95
C PHE A 38 15.53 18.98 -5.97
N GLU A 39 14.83 19.78 -6.78
CA GLU A 39 15.06 21.23 -6.87
C GLU A 39 14.57 21.93 -5.60
N ALA A 40 13.41 21.51 -5.08
CA ALA A 40 12.87 22.01 -3.82
C ALA A 40 13.83 21.69 -2.65
N ALA A 41 14.36 20.46 -2.60
CA ALA A 41 15.35 20.05 -1.61
C ALA A 41 16.67 20.83 -1.73
N ARG A 42 17.17 21.06 -2.94
CA ARG A 42 18.39 21.82 -3.19
C ARG A 42 18.26 23.29 -2.84
N ALA A 43 17.07 23.87 -3.02
CA ALA A 43 16.78 25.27 -2.71
C ALA A 43 16.41 25.50 -1.23
N GLY A 44 16.12 24.43 -0.47
CA GLY A 44 15.59 24.53 0.88
C GLY A 44 14.15 25.03 0.94
N ASP A 45 13.40 24.91 -0.16
CA ASP A 45 12.02 25.38 -0.28
C ASP A 45 11.07 24.41 0.46
N CYS A 46 10.92 24.64 1.76
CA CYS A 46 10.14 23.80 2.66
C CYS A 46 8.65 23.83 2.31
N ASP A 47 8.09 24.97 1.91
CA ASP A 47 6.66 25.06 1.55
C ASP A 47 6.36 24.22 0.31
N ARG A 48 7.23 24.26 -0.69
CA ARG A 48 7.11 23.43 -1.88
C ARG A 48 7.33 21.95 -1.58
N LEU A 49 8.32 21.61 -0.76
CA LEU A 49 8.54 20.23 -0.32
C LEU A 49 7.29 19.68 0.39
N ALA A 50 6.68 20.46 1.30
CA ALA A 50 5.48 20.05 2.00
C ALA A 50 4.34 19.73 1.03
N LEU A 51 4.05 20.62 0.06
CA LEU A 51 3.04 20.40 -0.97
C LEU A 51 3.32 19.16 -1.83
N LEU A 52 4.59 18.93 -2.21
CA LEU A 52 4.98 17.77 -3.02
C LEU A 52 4.85 16.46 -2.23
N LEU A 53 5.24 16.45 -0.95
CA LEU A 53 5.13 15.30 -0.07
C LEU A 53 3.66 14.98 0.23
N GLU A 54 2.82 16.00 0.50
CA GLU A 54 1.36 15.84 0.66
C GLU A 54 0.68 15.30 -0.61
N ALA A 55 1.19 15.66 -1.78
CA ALA A 55 0.74 15.12 -3.06
C ALA A 55 1.19 13.67 -3.31
N GLY A 56 1.96 13.06 -2.40
CA GLY A 56 2.44 11.69 -2.48
C GLY A 56 3.71 11.51 -3.32
N ALA A 57 4.56 12.55 -3.44
CA ALA A 57 5.85 12.41 -4.10
C ALA A 57 6.70 11.33 -3.43
N ASN A 58 7.32 10.46 -4.23
CA ASN A 58 8.24 9.46 -3.72
C ASN A 58 9.53 10.14 -3.21
N VAL A 59 9.67 10.21 -1.88
CA VAL A 59 10.81 10.87 -1.22
C VAL A 59 12.17 10.24 -1.57
N ASN A 60 12.18 8.96 -1.93
CA ASN A 60 13.37 8.19 -2.31
C ASN A 60 13.49 8.01 -3.83
N ALA A 61 12.78 8.82 -4.62
CA ALA A 61 12.97 8.88 -6.06
C ALA A 61 14.43 9.22 -6.38
N ARG A 62 14.92 8.69 -7.51
CA ARG A 62 16.25 8.98 -8.03
C ARG A 62 16.18 9.82 -9.27
N ASP A 63 17.06 10.81 -9.35
CA ASP A 63 17.20 11.64 -10.53
C ASP A 63 18.10 10.97 -11.59
N ARG A 64 18.38 11.70 -12.67
CA ARG A 64 19.25 11.27 -13.77
C ARG A 64 20.73 11.04 -13.40
N TRP A 65 21.14 11.43 -12.20
CA TRP A 65 22.47 11.20 -11.64
C TRP A 65 22.45 10.21 -10.47
N ASP A 66 21.37 9.42 -10.36
CA ASP A 66 21.18 8.45 -9.28
C ASP A 66 21.18 9.11 -7.88
N SER A 67 20.75 10.38 -7.81
CA SER A 67 20.70 11.17 -6.59
C SER A 67 19.31 11.23 -5.97
N VAL A 68 19.26 11.21 -4.64
CA VAL A 68 18.02 11.35 -3.86
C VAL A 68 17.83 12.78 -3.36
N ALA A 69 16.61 13.20 -3.09
CA ALA A 69 16.31 14.56 -2.62
C ALA A 69 17.06 14.92 -1.33
N LEU A 70 17.18 13.96 -0.40
CA LEU A 70 17.90 14.15 0.87
C LEU A 70 19.37 14.55 0.66
N TYR A 71 20.03 14.00 -0.35
CA TYR A 71 21.41 14.34 -0.68
C TYR A 71 21.57 15.82 -1.02
N TYR A 72 20.65 16.39 -1.81
CA TYR A 72 20.70 17.79 -2.19
C TYR A 72 20.45 18.74 -1.01
N ALA A 73 19.52 18.40 -0.12
CA ALA A 73 19.30 19.16 1.11
C ALA A 73 20.54 19.14 2.01
N CYS A 74 21.21 17.98 2.13
CA CYS A 74 22.45 17.84 2.89
C CYS A 74 23.61 18.65 2.28
N LEU A 75 23.78 18.54 0.95
CA LEU A 75 24.83 19.23 0.18
C LEU A 75 24.69 20.75 0.27
N ALA A 76 23.46 21.26 0.21
CA ALA A 76 23.16 22.68 0.27
C ALA A 76 23.10 23.24 1.71
N GLY A 77 23.16 22.39 2.74
CA GLY A 77 23.15 22.81 4.14
C GLY A 77 21.77 23.12 4.71
N HIS A 78 20.69 22.68 4.06
CA HIS A 78 19.32 22.96 4.47
C HIS A 78 18.81 21.93 5.49
N ALA A 79 19.08 22.17 6.78
CA ALA A 79 18.71 21.27 7.87
C ALA A 79 17.19 21.03 7.97
N ASP A 80 16.36 22.06 7.76
CA ASP A 80 14.90 21.95 7.86
C ASP A 80 14.31 21.16 6.69
N ALA A 81 14.79 21.38 5.47
CA ALA A 81 14.42 20.58 4.30
C ALA A 81 14.87 19.11 4.47
N ALA A 82 16.08 18.87 5.00
CA ALA A 82 16.56 17.53 5.29
C ALA A 82 15.70 16.84 6.36
N ARG A 83 15.31 17.57 7.42
CA ARG A 83 14.40 17.07 8.46
C ARG A 83 13.07 16.65 7.87
N MET A 84 12.44 17.50 7.07
CA MET A 84 11.16 17.18 6.42
C MET A 84 11.26 15.95 5.52
N LEU A 85 12.33 15.80 4.75
CA LEU A 85 12.55 14.63 3.90
C LEU A 85 12.74 13.36 4.75
N LEU A 86 13.51 13.44 5.84
CA LEU A 86 13.72 12.33 6.77
C LEU A 86 12.41 11.92 7.48
N GLU A 87 11.61 12.89 7.92
CA GLU A 87 10.29 12.66 8.53
C GLU A 87 9.29 12.06 7.53
N ALA A 88 9.42 12.41 6.24
CA ALA A 88 8.65 11.80 5.16
C ALA A 88 9.20 10.43 4.69
N GLY A 89 10.21 9.87 5.36
CA GLY A 89 10.72 8.52 5.10
C GLY A 89 11.91 8.45 4.13
N ALA A 90 12.68 9.53 3.96
CA ALA A 90 13.94 9.47 3.23
C ALA A 90 14.92 8.50 3.93
N VAL A 91 15.53 7.61 3.14
CA VAL A 91 16.45 6.58 3.66
C VAL A 91 17.82 7.20 3.97
N CYS A 92 18.27 7.05 5.22
CA CYS A 92 19.57 7.53 5.71
C CYS A 92 20.23 6.48 6.62
N ALA A 93 20.70 5.37 6.05
CA ALA A 93 21.35 4.29 6.79
C ALA A 93 22.87 4.26 6.51
N GLU A 94 23.70 4.16 7.54
CA GLU A 94 25.16 3.98 7.39
C GLU A 94 25.47 2.72 6.56
N ARG A 95 26.57 2.76 5.79
CA ARG A 95 27.04 1.67 4.90
C ARG A 95 26.13 1.39 3.71
N THR A 96 25.16 2.28 3.46
CA THR A 96 24.45 2.32 2.17
C THR A 96 25.05 3.43 1.31
N PHE A 97 25.03 3.22 -0.01
CA PHE A 97 25.56 4.19 -0.96
C PHE A 97 24.95 5.59 -0.78
N ASP A 98 23.64 5.66 -0.50
CA ASP A 98 22.94 6.93 -0.32
C ASP A 98 23.15 7.54 1.07
N GLY A 99 23.10 6.73 2.13
CA GLY A 99 23.34 7.21 3.48
C GLY A 99 24.75 7.80 3.61
N ASP A 100 25.79 7.03 3.25
CA ASP A 100 27.18 7.47 3.34
C ASP A 100 27.43 8.77 2.55
N ARG A 101 26.76 8.91 1.41
CA ARG A 101 26.84 10.11 0.57
C ARG A 101 26.14 11.31 1.20
N CYS A 102 25.00 11.12 1.88
CA CYS A 102 24.36 12.19 2.66
C CYS A 102 25.24 12.62 3.86
N HIS A 103 25.88 11.67 4.55
CA HIS A 103 26.83 11.97 5.62
C HIS A 103 28.06 12.73 5.12
N TYR A 104 28.59 12.33 3.96
CA TYR A 104 29.70 13.02 3.32
C TYR A 104 29.32 14.43 2.87
N ALA A 105 28.12 14.58 2.29
CA ALA A 105 27.63 15.85 1.77
C ALA A 105 27.13 16.83 2.85
N ALA A 106 26.87 16.36 4.08
CA ALA A 106 26.38 17.18 5.16
C ALA A 106 27.33 18.36 5.46
N LEU A 107 26.89 19.55 5.05
CA LEU A 107 27.67 20.79 5.09
C LEU A 107 27.94 21.28 6.53
N ASN A 108 27.08 20.93 7.50
CA ASN A 108 27.09 21.46 8.85
C ASN A 108 27.05 20.33 9.91
N LEU A 109 27.55 20.62 11.12
CA LEU A 109 27.51 19.69 12.24
C LEU A 109 26.07 19.33 12.65
N ASP A 110 25.14 20.27 12.55
CA ASP A 110 23.74 20.06 12.89
C ASP A 110 23.05 19.08 11.94
N LEU A 111 23.37 19.15 10.63
CA LEU A 111 22.94 18.15 9.65
C LEU A 111 23.51 16.77 9.96
N ARG A 112 24.79 16.66 10.32
CA ARG A 112 25.40 15.37 10.70
C ARG A 112 24.74 14.77 11.94
N ARG A 113 24.42 15.59 12.93
CA ARG A 113 23.68 15.17 14.14
C ARG A 113 22.25 14.74 13.80
N LEU A 114 21.58 15.51 12.93
CA LEU A 114 20.24 15.18 12.44
C LEU A 114 20.23 13.82 11.75
N LEU A 115 21.10 13.60 10.77
CA LEU A 115 21.18 12.32 10.04
C LEU A 115 21.42 11.15 11.02
N LYS A 116 22.38 11.27 11.95
CA LYS A 116 22.62 10.27 13.00
C LYS A 116 21.42 9.99 13.90
N SER A 117 20.61 11.01 14.21
CA SER A 117 19.39 10.82 15.01
C SER A 117 18.28 10.07 14.27
N PHE A 118 18.32 10.05 12.94
CA PHE A 118 17.40 9.30 12.08
C PHE A 118 17.96 7.93 11.67
N GLU A 119 19.28 7.72 11.68
CA GLU A 119 19.93 6.40 11.55
C GLU A 119 19.54 5.43 12.68
N ALA A 120 19.40 5.94 13.90
CA ALA A 120 19.07 5.13 15.08
C ALA A 120 17.62 4.63 15.07
N ARG A 121 16.81 5.04 14.08
CA ARG A 121 15.45 4.52 13.91
C ARG A 121 15.52 3.25 13.06
N PRO A 122 14.78 2.18 13.42
CA PRO A 122 14.52 1.13 12.43
C PRO A 122 13.95 1.80 11.17
N PRO A 123 14.26 1.26 9.96
CA PRO A 123 13.74 1.83 8.72
C PRO A 123 12.23 2.05 8.85
N PRO A 124 11.68 3.15 8.29
CA PRO A 124 10.25 3.40 8.35
C PRO A 124 9.53 2.14 7.88
N LEU A 125 8.45 1.78 8.58
CA LEU A 125 7.71 0.57 8.27
C LEU A 125 7.42 0.58 6.76
N ALA A 126 7.78 -0.50 6.06
CA ALA A 126 7.57 -0.59 4.60
C ALA A 126 6.11 -0.18 4.27
N PRO A 127 5.78 0.43 3.12
CA PRO A 127 4.40 0.84 2.86
C PRO A 127 3.41 -0.32 3.12
N LEU A 128 2.28 -0.04 3.78
CA LEU A 128 1.25 -1.01 4.14
C LEU A 128 0.89 -1.98 3.00
N PRO A 129 0.67 -1.51 1.74
CA PRO A 129 0.40 -2.43 0.64
C PRO A 129 1.59 -3.36 0.32
N ALA A 130 2.82 -2.87 0.48
CA ALA A 130 4.00 -3.70 0.29
C ALA A 130 4.12 -4.74 1.42
N ALA A 131 3.95 -4.33 2.67
CA ALA A 131 3.98 -5.22 3.84
C ALA A 131 2.94 -6.35 3.72
N LEU A 132 1.67 -6.01 3.45
CA LEU A 132 0.61 -7.01 3.31
C LEU A 132 0.80 -7.88 2.07
N ARG A 133 1.28 -7.33 0.95
CA ARG A 133 1.66 -8.15 -0.21
C ARG A 133 2.72 -9.19 0.15
N THR A 134 3.74 -8.82 0.93
CA THR A 134 4.75 -9.80 1.37
C THR A 134 4.14 -10.89 2.24
N THR A 135 3.19 -10.55 3.13
CA THR A 135 2.46 -11.53 3.93
C THR A 135 1.64 -12.50 3.07
N PHE A 136 0.96 -12.01 2.04
CA PHE A 136 0.20 -12.86 1.11
C PHE A 136 1.10 -13.83 0.35
N LEU A 137 2.26 -13.35 -0.10
CA LEU A 137 3.24 -14.15 -0.86
C LEU A 137 4.19 -14.97 0.03
N ALA A 138 4.17 -14.80 1.35
CA ALA A 138 4.86 -15.68 2.28
C ALA A 138 4.22 -17.08 2.32
N CYS A 139 2.94 -17.19 1.93
CA CYS A 139 2.25 -18.46 1.77
C CYS A 139 2.82 -19.22 0.55
N PRO A 140 3.35 -20.45 0.70
CA PRO A 140 4.01 -21.17 -0.38
C PRO A 140 3.13 -21.39 -1.61
N ALA A 141 1.85 -21.70 -1.42
CA ALA A 141 0.93 -21.92 -2.54
C ALA A 141 0.65 -20.63 -3.31
N ASN A 142 0.41 -19.54 -2.59
CA ASN A 142 0.18 -18.24 -3.21
C ASN A 142 1.40 -17.80 -4.01
N ARG A 143 2.59 -17.98 -3.44
CA ARG A 143 3.85 -17.62 -4.09
C ARG A 143 4.11 -18.43 -5.36
N ALA A 144 3.94 -19.75 -5.28
CA ALA A 144 4.12 -20.63 -6.42
C ALA A 144 3.19 -20.23 -7.58
N ALA A 145 1.92 -19.95 -7.28
CA ALA A 145 0.96 -19.46 -8.26
C ALA A 145 1.36 -18.10 -8.87
N TYR A 146 1.84 -17.16 -8.04
CA TYR A 146 2.30 -15.85 -8.54
C TYR A 146 3.46 -15.99 -9.52
N LEU A 147 4.46 -16.79 -9.17
CA LEU A 147 5.63 -17.06 -10.03
C LEU A 147 5.21 -17.78 -11.32
N GLU A 148 4.30 -18.76 -11.25
CA GLU A 148 3.77 -19.45 -12.43
C GLU A 148 3.14 -18.46 -13.42
N MET A 149 2.30 -17.53 -12.93
CA MET A 149 1.67 -16.52 -13.78
C MET A 149 2.68 -15.53 -14.38
N LEU A 150 3.65 -15.03 -13.58
CA LEU A 150 4.72 -14.15 -14.10
C LEU A 150 5.52 -14.80 -15.22
N LEU A 151 5.85 -16.09 -15.07
CA LEU A 151 6.58 -16.84 -16.10
C LEU A 151 5.75 -17.03 -17.37
N GLN A 152 4.45 -17.30 -17.25
CA GLN A 152 3.53 -17.38 -18.39
C GLN A 152 3.42 -16.03 -19.13
N GLU A 153 3.48 -14.93 -18.40
CA GLU A 153 3.45 -13.56 -18.96
C GLU A 153 4.80 -13.13 -19.59
N GLY A 154 5.87 -13.89 -19.37
CA GLY A 154 7.22 -13.60 -19.87
C GLY A 154 8.05 -12.68 -18.98
N ALA A 155 7.62 -12.43 -17.74
CA ALA A 155 8.32 -11.61 -16.75
C ALA A 155 9.41 -12.40 -16.00
N THR A 156 10.33 -13.02 -16.73
CA THR A 156 11.33 -13.95 -16.17
C THR A 156 12.30 -13.28 -15.20
N ALA A 157 12.72 -12.05 -15.48
CA ALA A 157 13.61 -11.29 -14.60
C ALA A 157 12.92 -10.91 -13.26
N GLU A 158 11.63 -10.56 -13.31
CA GLU A 158 10.84 -10.24 -12.11
C GLU A 158 10.61 -11.49 -11.27
N ALA A 159 10.30 -12.62 -11.92
CA ALA A 159 10.17 -13.92 -11.25
C ALA A 159 11.49 -14.35 -10.59
N ALA A 160 12.63 -14.17 -11.26
CA ALA A 160 13.95 -14.47 -10.70
C ALA A 160 14.28 -13.57 -9.49
N ALA A 161 14.06 -12.25 -9.60
CA ALA A 161 14.29 -11.33 -8.49
C ALA A 161 13.42 -11.65 -7.26
N LEU A 162 12.16 -12.05 -7.45
CA LEU A 162 11.29 -12.46 -6.35
C LEU A 162 11.63 -13.86 -5.81
N ALA A 163 12.25 -14.73 -6.62
CA ALA A 163 12.75 -16.02 -6.17
C ALA A 163 13.93 -15.85 -5.21
N GLU A 164 14.78 -14.85 -5.46
CA GLU A 164 16.03 -14.57 -4.73
C GLU A 164 15.87 -13.60 -3.54
N ALA A 165 14.71 -12.93 -3.41
CA ALA A 165 14.48 -11.97 -2.32
C ALA A 165 14.59 -12.61 -0.93
N GLU A 166 15.26 -11.93 0.02
CA GLU A 166 15.34 -12.39 1.42
C GLU A 166 13.92 -12.50 2.04
N GLY A 167 13.69 -13.57 2.81
CA GLY A 167 12.35 -13.95 3.30
C GLY A 167 11.52 -14.75 2.29
N PHE A 168 12.04 -14.97 1.08
CA PHE A 168 11.45 -15.78 0.02
C PHE A 168 12.38 -16.94 -0.42
N GLY A 169 13.37 -17.39 0.36
CA GLY A 169 14.10 -18.63 0.02
C GLY A 169 13.30 -19.91 0.30
N PRO A 170 13.64 -21.09 -0.25
CA PRO A 170 13.26 -22.35 0.39
C PRO A 170 13.97 -22.39 1.74
N THR A 171 13.21 -22.30 2.83
CA THR A 171 13.75 -22.44 4.18
C THR A 171 13.99 -23.93 4.43
N ASP A 172 15.19 -24.41 4.12
CA ASP A 172 15.67 -25.72 4.56
C ASP A 172 15.77 -25.72 6.08
N GLY A 173 14.67 -26.05 6.76
CA GLY A 173 14.60 -26.10 8.21
C GLY A 173 13.16 -26.15 8.70
N ALA A 174 12.85 -27.15 9.52
CA ALA A 174 11.52 -27.48 10.04
C ALA A 174 10.92 -26.45 11.03
N SER A 175 11.14 -25.15 10.87
CA SER A 175 10.63 -24.13 11.80
C SER A 175 10.51 -22.74 11.15
N THR A 176 9.54 -22.57 10.25
CA THR A 176 8.79 -21.31 10.02
C THR A 176 7.63 -21.61 9.07
N GLY A 177 6.64 -22.37 9.53
CA GLY A 177 5.29 -22.16 8.99
C GLY A 177 4.94 -20.68 9.18
N SER A 178 4.15 -20.08 8.28
CA SER A 178 3.69 -18.69 8.42
C SER A 178 3.40 -18.41 9.90
N LEU A 179 4.22 -17.57 10.55
CA LEU A 179 4.12 -17.31 12.00
C LEU A 179 2.68 -16.92 12.38
N PHE A 180 1.94 -16.39 11.40
CA PHE A 180 0.51 -16.10 11.43
C PHE A 180 -0.14 -16.78 10.22
N PRO A 181 -0.77 -17.96 10.41
CA PRO A 181 -1.31 -18.71 9.28
C PRO A 181 -2.59 -18.04 8.75
N PRO A 182 -2.84 -18.16 7.44
CA PRO A 182 -4.13 -17.78 6.85
C PRO A 182 -5.29 -18.47 7.58
N ASP A 183 -6.37 -17.74 7.83
CA ASP A 183 -7.56 -18.24 8.55
C ASP A 183 -8.65 -18.79 7.60
N ILE A 184 -8.41 -18.69 6.29
CA ILE A 184 -9.27 -19.23 5.24
C ILE A 184 -8.45 -19.63 4.00
N THR A 185 -8.80 -20.77 3.41
CA THR A 185 -8.25 -21.23 2.12
C THR A 185 -9.37 -21.44 1.11
N PHE A 186 -9.25 -20.84 -0.08
CA PHE A 186 -10.14 -21.08 -1.20
C PHE A 186 -9.51 -22.08 -2.17
N TYR A 187 -10.26 -23.10 -2.59
CA TYR A 187 -9.82 -24.00 -3.65
C TYR A 187 -10.62 -23.72 -4.92
N VAL A 188 -9.93 -23.33 -5.99
CA VAL A 188 -10.50 -23.18 -7.34
C VAL A 188 -9.76 -24.16 -8.25
N ASP A 189 -10.49 -25.07 -8.89
CA ASP A 189 -9.93 -26.13 -9.73
C ASP A 189 -8.82 -26.95 -9.02
N GLY A 190 -8.98 -27.15 -7.70
CA GLY A 190 -8.02 -27.86 -6.87
C GLY A 190 -6.78 -27.06 -6.46
N LYS A 191 -6.55 -25.86 -7.01
CA LYS A 191 -5.47 -24.96 -6.61
C LYS A 191 -5.90 -24.12 -5.38
N PRO A 192 -5.11 -24.08 -4.30
CA PRO A 192 -5.42 -23.28 -3.11
C PRO A 192 -5.04 -21.80 -3.26
N ILE A 193 -5.82 -20.93 -2.63
CA ILE A 193 -5.55 -19.51 -2.42
C ILE A 193 -5.73 -19.24 -0.93
N GLU A 194 -4.65 -18.90 -0.26
CA GLU A 194 -4.59 -18.69 1.19
C GLU A 194 -4.79 -17.21 1.53
N ALA A 195 -5.65 -16.88 2.50
CA ALA A 195 -5.98 -15.51 2.85
C ALA A 195 -6.41 -15.33 4.32
N HIS A 196 -6.65 -14.06 4.70
CA HIS A 196 -7.07 -13.59 6.01
C HIS A 196 -8.44 -12.93 5.89
N ARG A 197 -9.41 -13.37 6.69
CA ARG A 197 -10.80 -12.87 6.68
C ARG A 197 -10.86 -11.37 6.88
N VAL A 198 -10.08 -10.82 7.81
CA VAL A 198 -10.05 -9.37 8.08
C VAL A 198 -9.77 -8.55 6.81
N ILE A 199 -8.81 -8.97 5.99
CA ILE A 199 -8.45 -8.26 4.75
C ILE A 199 -9.55 -8.42 3.69
N LEU A 200 -10.10 -9.63 3.55
CA LEU A 200 -11.17 -9.89 2.59
C LEU A 200 -12.45 -9.11 2.94
N CYS A 201 -12.84 -9.08 4.21
CA CYS A 201 -13.99 -8.31 4.70
C CYS A 201 -13.79 -6.81 4.48
N ALA A 202 -12.59 -6.29 4.77
CA ALA A 202 -12.29 -4.87 4.60
C ALA A 202 -12.45 -4.39 3.15
N ARG A 203 -12.14 -5.27 2.18
CA ARG A 203 -12.09 -4.95 0.76
C ARG A 203 -13.31 -5.40 -0.04
N SER A 204 -14.23 -6.17 0.56
CA SER A 204 -15.39 -6.72 -0.15
C SER A 204 -16.58 -7.02 0.77
N PRO A 205 -17.72 -6.34 0.56
CA PRO A 205 -18.97 -6.65 1.26
C PRO A 205 -19.51 -8.05 0.99
N PHE A 206 -19.11 -8.69 -0.12
CA PHE A 206 -19.48 -10.07 -0.40
C PHE A 206 -18.82 -11.04 0.57
N PHE A 207 -17.51 -10.88 0.80
CA PHE A 207 -16.78 -11.73 1.74
C PHE A 207 -17.26 -11.51 3.17
N GLU A 208 -17.47 -10.25 3.59
CA GLU A 208 -18.06 -9.91 4.89
C GLU A 208 -19.38 -10.66 5.11
N GLN A 209 -20.33 -10.53 4.17
CA GLN A 209 -21.63 -11.21 4.25
C GLN A 209 -21.49 -12.75 4.29
N LYS A 210 -20.57 -13.33 3.49
CA LYS A 210 -20.37 -14.78 3.45
C LYS A 210 -19.76 -15.32 4.72
N PHE A 211 -18.82 -14.59 5.33
CA PHE A 211 -18.22 -14.96 6.61
C PHE A 211 -19.16 -14.74 7.80
N GLU A 212 -20.22 -13.96 7.67
CA GLU A 212 -21.30 -13.94 8.67
C GLU A 212 -22.28 -15.11 8.51
N THR A 213 -22.36 -15.70 7.30
CA THR A 213 -23.35 -16.70 6.92
C THR A 213 -22.71 -18.05 6.62
N ASP A 214 -22.67 -18.44 5.35
CA ASP A 214 -22.35 -19.79 4.89
C ASP A 214 -20.92 -20.25 5.26
N TRP A 215 -20.02 -19.28 5.45
CA TRP A 215 -18.58 -19.51 5.65
C TRP A 215 -18.10 -19.16 7.07
N LYS A 216 -19.01 -18.87 8.01
CA LYS A 216 -18.66 -18.39 9.36
C LYS A 216 -17.58 -19.20 10.05
N ASN A 217 -17.76 -20.51 10.14
CA ASN A 217 -16.84 -21.41 10.86
C ASN A 217 -15.97 -22.27 9.93
N ARG A 218 -15.88 -21.92 8.64
CA ARG A 218 -15.16 -22.74 7.65
C ARG A 218 -13.70 -22.30 7.53
N LYS A 219 -12.75 -23.22 7.64
CA LYS A 219 -11.35 -22.93 7.29
C LYS A 219 -11.07 -23.10 5.79
N GLU A 220 -11.97 -23.78 5.07
CA GLU A 220 -11.83 -24.04 3.65
C GLU A 220 -13.14 -23.82 2.90
N VAL A 221 -13.04 -23.24 1.71
CA VAL A 221 -14.15 -23.08 0.77
C VAL A 221 -13.71 -23.60 -0.59
N ARG A 222 -14.44 -24.56 -1.15
CA ARG A 222 -14.10 -25.21 -2.42
C ARG A 222 -15.11 -24.81 -3.48
N PHE A 223 -14.63 -24.31 -4.61
CA PHE A 223 -15.45 -23.92 -5.74
C PHE A 223 -15.37 -24.99 -6.84
N SER A 224 -16.51 -25.57 -7.18
CA SER A 224 -16.64 -26.52 -8.30
C SER A 224 -17.22 -25.88 -9.57
N ASN A 225 -17.31 -24.54 -9.59
CA ASN A 225 -17.94 -23.80 -10.67
C ASN A 225 -16.95 -23.50 -11.79
N LYS A 226 -17.12 -24.15 -12.94
CA LYS A 226 -16.31 -23.95 -14.15
C LYS A 226 -16.28 -22.51 -14.69
N LYS A 227 -17.16 -21.63 -14.22
CA LYS A 227 -17.21 -20.21 -14.62
C LYS A 227 -16.26 -19.31 -13.83
N LEU A 228 -15.76 -19.76 -12.68
CA LEU A 228 -14.82 -19.02 -11.85
C LEU A 228 -13.39 -19.42 -12.25
N SER A 229 -12.61 -18.50 -12.81
CA SER A 229 -11.19 -18.74 -13.06
C SER A 229 -10.40 -18.64 -11.75
N PHE A 230 -9.45 -19.56 -11.55
CA PHE A 230 -8.44 -19.45 -10.50
C PHE A 230 -7.69 -18.11 -10.58
N GLY A 231 -7.17 -17.75 -11.76
CA GLY A 231 -6.38 -16.52 -11.94
C GLY A 231 -7.20 -15.25 -11.67
N ALA A 232 -8.47 -15.23 -12.07
CA ALA A 232 -9.37 -14.11 -11.76
C ALA A 232 -9.61 -13.93 -10.25
N LEU A 233 -9.87 -15.01 -9.49
CA LEU A 233 -10.05 -14.91 -8.04
C LEU A 233 -8.72 -14.59 -7.35
N TYR A 234 -7.65 -15.22 -7.79
CA TYR A 234 -6.30 -15.00 -7.26
C TYR A 234 -5.88 -13.53 -7.41
N ASN A 235 -5.97 -12.97 -8.61
CA ASN A 235 -5.55 -11.60 -8.89
C ASN A 235 -6.39 -10.57 -8.12
N LEU A 236 -7.69 -10.85 -7.92
CA LEU A 236 -8.55 -10.03 -7.07
C LEU A 236 -8.12 -10.09 -5.59
N ILE A 237 -7.87 -11.28 -5.05
CA ILE A 237 -7.44 -11.44 -3.66
C ILE A 237 -6.04 -10.85 -3.47
N HIS A 238 -5.09 -11.07 -4.38
CA HIS A 238 -3.78 -10.45 -4.36
C HIS A 238 -3.90 -8.91 -4.37
N PHE A 239 -4.77 -8.35 -5.20
CA PHE A 239 -5.08 -6.91 -5.21
C PHE A 239 -5.56 -6.40 -3.83
N PHE A 240 -6.34 -7.19 -3.08
CA PHE A 240 -6.78 -6.80 -1.73
C PHE A 240 -5.63 -6.60 -0.75
N TYR A 241 -4.48 -7.25 -0.93
CA TYR A 241 -3.28 -7.08 -0.10
C TYR A 241 -2.32 -6.03 -0.65
N ALA A 242 -2.20 -5.96 -1.98
CA ALA A 242 -1.15 -5.18 -2.63
C ALA A 242 -1.58 -3.78 -3.06
N ASP A 243 -2.89 -3.51 -3.09
CA ASP A 243 -3.48 -2.34 -3.74
C ASP A 243 -2.92 -2.11 -5.16
N ARG A 244 -2.53 -3.20 -5.81
CA ARG A 244 -1.96 -3.27 -7.15
C ARG A 244 -2.50 -4.52 -7.81
N LEU A 245 -3.30 -4.32 -8.85
CA LEU A 245 -3.90 -5.37 -9.63
C LEU A 245 -3.02 -5.62 -10.85
N GLU A 246 -2.61 -6.87 -10.99
CA GLU A 246 -1.89 -7.36 -12.14
C GLU A 246 -2.68 -8.56 -12.65
N ALA A 247 -3.12 -8.50 -13.90
CA ALA A 247 -3.89 -9.59 -14.48
C ALA A 247 -3.53 -9.74 -15.95
N PRO A 248 -3.46 -10.98 -16.46
CA PRO A 248 -3.25 -11.19 -17.88
C PRO A 248 -4.50 -10.75 -18.65
N VAL A 249 -4.28 -10.21 -19.86
CA VAL A 249 -5.34 -9.53 -20.62
C VAL A 249 -6.48 -10.48 -21.02
N ASP A 250 -6.18 -11.75 -21.27
CA ASP A 250 -7.16 -12.79 -21.58
C ASP A 250 -8.08 -13.15 -20.39
N GLU A 251 -7.65 -12.90 -19.16
CA GLU A 251 -8.47 -13.14 -17.97
C GLU A 251 -9.33 -11.95 -17.54
N MET A 252 -9.19 -10.77 -18.15
CA MET A 252 -9.87 -9.55 -17.69
C MET A 252 -11.39 -9.67 -17.66
N GLU A 253 -12.00 -10.40 -18.60
CA GLU A 253 -13.45 -10.64 -18.60
C GLU A 253 -13.88 -11.53 -17.42
N SER A 254 -13.06 -12.53 -17.08
CA SER A 254 -13.28 -13.38 -15.91
C SER A 254 -13.09 -12.57 -14.63
N LEU A 255 -12.08 -11.71 -14.58
CA LEU A 255 -11.86 -10.79 -13.46
C LEU A 255 -13.02 -9.83 -13.26
N SER A 256 -13.55 -9.21 -14.32
CA SER A 256 -14.73 -8.33 -14.25
C SER A 256 -15.94 -9.06 -13.66
N ARG A 257 -16.21 -10.30 -14.11
CA ARG A 257 -17.27 -11.16 -13.55
C ARG A 257 -17.02 -11.45 -12.06
N THR A 258 -15.79 -11.74 -11.67
CA THR A 258 -15.42 -11.96 -10.26
C THR A 258 -15.62 -10.70 -9.42
N CYS A 259 -15.16 -9.53 -9.88
CA CYS A 259 -15.38 -8.24 -9.21
C CYS A 259 -16.87 -7.96 -8.98
N LYS A 260 -17.73 -8.27 -9.97
CA LYS A 260 -19.18 -8.15 -9.84
C LYS A 260 -19.74 -9.04 -8.72
N VAL A 261 -19.33 -10.31 -8.68
CA VAL A 261 -19.78 -11.25 -7.64
C VAL A 261 -19.28 -10.81 -6.26
N CYS A 262 -18.03 -10.37 -6.18
CA CYS A 262 -17.39 -9.87 -4.97
C CYS A 262 -17.83 -8.44 -4.57
N LYS A 263 -18.77 -7.83 -5.30
CA LYS A 263 -19.29 -6.47 -5.05
C LYS A 263 -18.20 -5.38 -5.02
N CYS A 264 -17.20 -5.48 -5.90
CA CYS A 264 -16.13 -4.50 -6.08
C CYS A 264 -16.45 -3.59 -7.28
N GLU A 265 -17.40 -2.67 -7.13
CA GLU A 265 -18.00 -1.93 -8.26
C GLU A 265 -17.04 -0.93 -8.93
N GLU A 266 -16.26 -0.14 -8.18
CA GLU A 266 -15.34 0.83 -8.78
C GLU A 266 -14.18 0.15 -9.50
N LEU A 267 -13.64 -0.93 -8.90
CA LEU A 267 -12.66 -1.78 -9.57
C LEU A 267 -13.25 -2.39 -10.85
N ARG A 268 -14.48 -2.90 -10.80
CA ARG A 268 -15.18 -3.45 -11.97
C ARG A 268 -15.31 -2.42 -13.09
N LYS A 269 -15.71 -1.19 -12.78
CA LYS A 269 -15.82 -0.10 -13.79
C LYS A 269 -14.50 0.18 -14.47
N LEU A 270 -13.40 0.23 -13.72
CA LEU A 270 -12.06 0.45 -14.28
C LEU A 270 -11.61 -0.71 -15.17
N VAL A 271 -11.83 -1.95 -14.74
CA VAL A 271 -11.55 -3.15 -15.55
C VAL A 271 -12.40 -3.17 -16.83
N GLU A 272 -13.71 -2.88 -16.75
CA GLU A 272 -14.60 -2.83 -17.91
C GLU A 272 -14.22 -1.73 -18.91
N LYS A 273 -13.81 -0.56 -18.40
CA LYS A 273 -13.30 0.54 -19.23
C LYS A 273 -12.05 0.10 -19.99
N GLU A 274 -11.14 -0.62 -19.34
CA GLU A 274 -9.94 -1.10 -20.00
C GLU A 274 -10.24 -2.18 -21.05
N ILE A 275 -11.15 -3.13 -20.75
CA ILE A 275 -11.61 -4.13 -21.71
C ILE A 275 -12.15 -3.46 -22.98
N LEU A 276 -12.95 -2.39 -22.83
CA LEU A 276 -13.47 -1.63 -23.97
C LEU A 276 -12.35 -0.92 -24.74
N HIS A 277 -11.38 -0.33 -24.05
CA HIS A 277 -10.21 0.29 -24.66
C HIS A 277 -9.39 -0.71 -25.50
N LEU A 278 -9.11 -1.89 -24.95
CA LEU A 278 -8.37 -2.94 -25.64
C LEU A 278 -9.12 -3.46 -26.87
N ARG A 279 -10.44 -3.66 -26.77
CA ARG A 279 -11.28 -4.05 -27.93
C ARG A 279 -11.25 -3.00 -29.03
N PHE A 280 -11.32 -1.71 -28.67
CA PHE A 280 -11.24 -0.62 -29.66
C PHE A 280 -9.85 -0.51 -30.29
N ALA A 281 -8.78 -0.68 -29.50
CA ALA A 281 -7.40 -0.70 -29.99
C ALA A 281 -7.18 -1.84 -30.99
N LEU A 282 -7.68 -3.05 -30.66
CA LEU A 282 -7.66 -4.19 -31.56
C LEU A 282 -8.42 -3.88 -32.85
N TYR A 283 -9.68 -3.44 -32.78
CA TYR A 283 -10.47 -3.09 -33.96
C TYR A 283 -9.75 -2.08 -34.89
N LYS A 284 -9.18 -1.02 -34.31
CA LYS A 284 -8.43 0.00 -35.05
C LYS A 284 -7.17 -0.58 -35.70
N SER A 285 -6.48 -1.50 -35.03
CA SER A 285 -5.31 -2.20 -35.58
C SER A 285 -5.69 -3.13 -36.74
N THR A 286 -6.80 -3.87 -36.64
CA THR A 286 -7.27 -4.75 -37.72
C THR A 286 -7.76 -3.97 -38.94
N SER A 287 -8.28 -2.75 -38.74
CA SER A 287 -8.74 -1.86 -39.83
C SER A 287 -7.59 -1.24 -40.64
N LYS A 288 -6.37 -1.20 -40.09
CA LYS A 288 -5.16 -0.75 -40.79
C LYS A 288 -4.37 -1.97 -41.24
N LEU A 289 -4.59 -2.38 -42.49
CA LEU A 289 -3.87 -3.46 -43.18
C LEU A 289 -2.36 -3.49 -42.84
N GLY A 290 -1.85 -4.62 -42.33
CA GLY A 290 -0.52 -5.11 -42.68
C GLY A 290 0.71 -4.58 -41.93
N LEU A 291 0.60 -4.11 -40.69
CA LEU A 291 1.78 -3.95 -39.82
C LEU A 291 1.74 -4.96 -38.68
N GLU A 292 2.27 -6.16 -38.96
CA GLU A 292 2.77 -7.07 -37.93
C GLU A 292 3.88 -6.35 -37.16
N ASN A 293 3.61 -5.98 -35.89
CA ASN A 293 4.56 -5.77 -34.78
C ASN A 293 4.06 -4.81 -33.68
N SER A 294 2.75 -4.77 -33.39
CA SER A 294 2.31 -4.30 -32.06
C SER A 294 2.08 -5.52 -31.18
N GLN A 295 3.06 -5.86 -30.35
CA GLN A 295 2.83 -6.76 -29.22
C GLN A 295 1.72 -6.14 -28.37
N SER A 296 0.51 -6.69 -28.47
CA SER A 296 -0.58 -6.33 -27.57
C SER A 296 -0.09 -6.51 -26.13
N PRO A 297 -0.40 -5.58 -25.20
CA PRO A 297 0.00 -5.74 -23.80
C PRO A 297 -0.51 -7.09 -23.31
N ARG A 298 0.38 -7.92 -22.79
CA ARG A 298 0.02 -9.24 -22.26
C ARG A 298 -0.61 -9.15 -20.87
N ARG A 299 -0.39 -8.03 -20.19
CA ARG A 299 -0.71 -7.81 -18.78
C ARG A 299 -1.36 -6.44 -18.61
N PHE A 300 -2.45 -6.42 -17.87
CA PHE A 300 -3.11 -5.24 -17.36
C PHE A 300 -2.56 -4.94 -15.95
N ILE A 301 -2.18 -3.67 -15.72
CA ILE A 301 -1.71 -3.21 -14.42
C ILE A 301 -2.56 -2.01 -13.99
N LEU A 302 -3.14 -2.11 -12.79
CA LEU A 302 -3.88 -1.03 -12.16
C LEU A 302 -3.34 -0.79 -10.76
N LEU A 303 -2.95 0.47 -10.51
CA LEU A 303 -2.52 0.92 -9.20
C LEU A 303 -3.74 1.37 -8.38
N GLY A 304 -3.74 1.11 -7.08
CA GLY A 304 -4.83 1.47 -6.16
C GLY A 304 -5.12 2.96 -6.12
N GLN A 305 -4.14 3.81 -6.46
CA GLN A 305 -4.34 5.25 -6.62
C GLN A 305 -5.38 5.61 -7.70
N SER A 306 -5.65 4.71 -8.65
CA SER A 306 -6.69 4.87 -9.66
C SER A 306 -8.10 4.69 -9.10
N LEU A 307 -8.23 4.14 -7.89
CA LEU A 307 -9.51 4.02 -7.18
C LEU A 307 -9.82 5.26 -6.34
N PRO A 308 -11.12 5.51 -6.07
CA PRO A 308 -11.55 6.46 -5.05
C PRO A 308 -10.88 6.18 -3.70
N ARG A 309 -10.65 7.22 -2.90
CA ARG A 309 -9.84 7.11 -1.66
C ARG A 309 -10.42 6.07 -0.70
N GLU A 310 -11.72 6.00 -0.57
CA GLU A 310 -12.49 5.08 0.27
C GLU A 310 -12.31 3.61 -0.10
N ASP A 311 -12.00 3.34 -1.37
CA ASP A 311 -11.82 2.01 -1.96
C ASP A 311 -10.34 1.59 -2.01
N ARG A 312 -9.43 2.37 -1.42
CA ARG A 312 -8.02 2.00 -1.27
C ARG A 312 -7.80 1.18 0.00
N LEU A 313 -6.73 0.40 0.01
CA LEU A 313 -6.37 -0.47 1.14
C LEU A 313 -6.24 0.28 2.49
N PRO A 314 -5.54 1.43 2.59
CA PRO A 314 -5.45 2.20 3.83
C PRO A 314 -6.81 2.61 4.41
N SER A 315 -7.71 3.13 3.58
CA SER A 315 -9.05 3.56 4.00
C SER A 315 -9.93 2.38 4.41
N ALA A 316 -9.76 1.24 3.74
CA ALA A 316 -10.45 0.01 4.11
C ALA A 316 -10.04 -0.50 5.49
N LEU A 317 -8.74 -0.53 5.77
CA LEU A 317 -8.23 -0.95 7.08
C LEU A 317 -8.46 0.10 8.17
N ARG A 318 -8.55 1.39 7.83
CA ARG A 318 -9.01 2.42 8.77
C ARG A 318 -10.40 2.12 9.34
N ARG A 319 -11.35 1.67 8.49
CA ARG A 319 -12.70 1.28 8.96
C ARG A 319 -12.65 0.09 9.91
N VAL A 320 -11.78 -0.87 9.64
CA VAL A 320 -11.55 -2.01 10.53
C VAL A 320 -10.98 -1.54 11.87
N LEU A 321 -9.96 -0.69 11.86
CA LEU A 321 -9.37 -0.11 13.06
C LEU A 321 -10.40 0.64 13.90
N GLN A 322 -11.26 1.44 13.27
CA GLN A 322 -12.32 2.17 13.97
C GLN A 322 -13.29 1.24 14.71
N LYS A 323 -13.68 0.11 14.10
CA LYS A 323 -14.49 -0.93 14.78
C LYS A 323 -13.74 -1.50 15.99
N CYS A 324 -12.46 -1.85 15.84
CA CYS A 324 -11.64 -2.37 16.93
C CYS A 324 -11.45 -1.38 18.08
N LEU A 325 -11.17 -0.11 17.79
CA LEU A 325 -11.00 0.93 18.80
C LEU A 325 -12.31 1.20 19.56
N ALA A 326 -13.46 1.17 18.87
CA ALA A 326 -14.76 1.28 19.51
C ALA A 326 -15.09 0.11 20.45
N ASN A 327 -14.58 -1.09 20.12
CA ASN A 327 -14.75 -2.30 20.94
C ASN A 327 -13.67 -2.46 22.04
N SER A 328 -12.62 -1.64 22.02
CA SER A 328 -11.54 -1.62 23.01
C SER A 328 -12.02 -0.96 24.31
N ARG A 329 -11.53 -1.39 25.48
CA ARG A 329 -12.10 -1.02 26.80
C ARG A 329 -11.07 -0.50 27.79
N GLU A 330 -11.50 0.36 28.70
CA GLU A 330 -10.76 0.73 29.91
C GLU A 330 -11.04 -0.28 31.05
N GLU A 331 -10.05 -0.54 31.91
CA GLU A 331 -10.09 -1.62 32.92
C GLU A 331 -11.04 -1.39 34.11
N GLU A 332 -11.64 -0.20 34.26
CA GLU A 332 -12.65 0.06 35.30
C GLU A 332 -14.02 -0.58 34.97
N PHE A 333 -14.06 -1.91 34.92
CA PHE A 333 -15.30 -2.69 34.88
C PHE A 333 -15.45 -3.55 36.14
N LYS A 334 -15.53 -2.88 37.30
CA LYS A 334 -16.09 -3.50 38.51
C LYS A 334 -17.62 -3.49 38.43
N LYS A 335 -18.19 -4.70 38.40
CA LYS A 335 -19.61 -5.04 38.68
C LYS A 335 -20.67 -4.50 37.71
N SER A 336 -20.93 -5.27 36.65
CA SER A 336 -22.33 -5.54 36.26
C SER A 336 -22.41 -6.87 35.51
N VAL A 337 -22.67 -7.94 36.25
CA VAL A 337 -23.08 -9.25 35.74
C VAL A 337 -24.57 -9.20 35.33
N ALA A 338 -25.04 -8.06 34.79
CA ALA A 338 -26.47 -7.85 34.53
C ALA A 338 -26.76 -7.19 33.17
N ASN A 339 -25.80 -7.09 32.26
CA ASN A 339 -26.06 -6.54 30.92
C ASN A 339 -25.52 -7.39 29.75
N GLU A 340 -25.40 -8.71 29.95
CA GLU A 340 -25.08 -9.66 28.87
C GLU A 340 -26.23 -9.85 27.86
N MET A 341 -27.39 -9.21 28.06
CA MET A 341 -28.57 -9.42 27.21
C MET A 341 -28.81 -8.37 26.10
N CYS A 342 -27.87 -7.46 25.82
CA CYS A 342 -28.05 -6.47 24.74
C CYS A 342 -26.78 -6.16 23.92
N ARG A 343 -25.89 -7.14 23.68
CA ARG A 343 -24.90 -6.99 22.60
C ARG A 343 -25.52 -7.46 21.29
N ASN A 344 -25.78 -6.52 20.39
CA ASN A 344 -26.08 -6.83 19.00
C ASN A 344 -24.94 -7.70 18.45
N TRP A 345 -25.25 -8.94 18.07
CA TRP A 345 -24.37 -9.91 17.41
C TRP A 345 -23.77 -9.42 16.07
N LYS A 346 -24.04 -8.16 15.67
CA LYS A 346 -23.66 -7.56 14.39
C LYS A 346 -22.29 -6.86 14.38
N ASP A 347 -21.56 -6.85 15.49
CA ASP A 347 -20.34 -6.03 15.66
C ASP A 347 -19.08 -6.88 15.88
N ASP A 348 -18.93 -7.94 15.07
CA ASP A 348 -17.72 -8.76 15.07
C ASP A 348 -16.60 -7.99 14.34
N ASP A 349 -15.61 -7.54 15.10
CA ASP A 349 -14.45 -6.81 14.61
C ASP A 349 -13.34 -7.71 14.08
N LEU A 350 -13.54 -9.04 14.10
CA LEU A 350 -12.57 -10.06 13.67
C LEU A 350 -11.21 -9.99 14.39
N ALA A 351 -11.13 -9.30 15.52
CA ALA A 351 -9.90 -9.19 16.28
C ALA A 351 -9.46 -10.57 16.79
N ASP A 352 -8.18 -10.90 16.58
CA ASP A 352 -7.53 -12.16 16.96
C ASP A 352 -6.40 -11.92 17.98
N LEU A 353 -6.25 -10.70 18.49
CA LEU A 353 -5.29 -10.30 19.50
C LEU A 353 -5.86 -9.21 20.41
N THR A 354 -5.46 -9.26 21.68
CA THR A 354 -5.67 -8.17 22.63
C THR A 354 -4.33 -7.66 23.18
N VAL A 355 -4.14 -6.35 23.22
CA VAL A 355 -2.94 -5.70 23.75
C VAL A 355 -3.34 -4.73 24.85
N LYS A 356 -2.86 -4.94 26.06
CA LYS A 356 -3.03 -4.02 27.18
C LYS A 356 -1.90 -3.00 27.19
N VAL A 357 -2.26 -1.72 27.25
CA VAL A 357 -1.35 -0.59 27.41
C VAL A 357 -1.91 0.30 28.52
N ASP A 358 -1.11 0.52 29.56
CA ASP A 358 -1.57 1.13 30.81
C ASP A 358 -2.90 0.47 31.30
N ASP A 359 -3.97 1.24 31.43
CA ASP A 359 -5.30 0.80 31.90
C ASP A 359 -6.29 0.50 30.75
N ARG A 360 -5.82 0.49 29.49
CA ARG A 360 -6.68 0.23 28.31
C ARG A 360 -6.30 -1.06 27.60
N VAL A 361 -7.32 -1.83 27.19
CA VAL A 361 -7.18 -3.06 26.42
C VAL A 361 -7.64 -2.81 24.98
N PHE A 362 -6.68 -2.85 24.07
CA PHE A 362 -6.87 -2.72 22.63
C PHE A 362 -7.16 -4.06 21.98
N ARG A 363 -8.14 -4.09 21.06
CA ARG A 363 -8.41 -5.22 20.17
C ARG A 363 -7.68 -5.00 18.84
N CYS A 364 -6.99 -6.01 18.34
CA CYS A 364 -6.08 -5.89 17.20
C CYS A 364 -6.09 -7.14 16.31
N HIS A 365 -5.41 -7.04 15.16
CA HIS A 365 -5.20 -8.13 14.22
C HIS A 365 -3.72 -8.50 14.14
N GLN A 366 -3.39 -9.76 14.44
CA GLN A 366 -2.01 -10.28 14.42
C GLN A 366 -1.37 -10.08 13.04
N VAL A 367 -2.10 -10.39 11.97
CA VAL A 367 -1.61 -10.23 10.59
C VAL A 367 -1.17 -8.80 10.28
N ILE A 368 -1.88 -7.80 10.83
CA ILE A 368 -1.53 -6.39 10.61
C ILE A 368 -0.33 -6.01 11.47
N LEU A 369 -0.35 -6.27 12.79
CA LEU A 369 0.80 -5.89 13.63
C LEU A 369 2.09 -6.59 13.22
N ALA A 370 2.04 -7.87 12.92
CA ALA A 370 3.20 -8.66 12.54
C ALA A 370 3.73 -8.33 11.14
N SER A 371 2.86 -7.97 10.19
CA SER A 371 3.32 -7.54 8.86
C SER A 371 3.97 -6.15 8.90
N ARG A 372 3.57 -5.31 9.86
CA ARG A 372 4.06 -3.94 10.00
C ARG A 372 5.22 -3.81 10.97
N SER A 373 5.47 -4.77 11.86
CA SER A 373 6.48 -4.61 12.91
C SER A 373 7.18 -5.93 13.25
N GLU A 374 8.51 -5.93 13.11
CA GLU A 374 9.34 -7.08 13.46
C GLU A 374 9.38 -7.33 14.97
N TYR A 375 9.16 -6.28 15.77
CA TYR A 375 8.93 -6.42 17.20
C TYR A 375 7.67 -7.25 17.48
N PHE A 376 6.52 -6.88 16.93
CA PHE A 376 5.29 -7.65 17.14
C PHE A 376 5.39 -9.04 16.53
N LYS A 377 5.98 -9.19 15.35
CA LYS A 377 6.20 -10.50 14.73
C LYS A 377 7.05 -11.43 15.61
N THR A 378 8.14 -10.91 16.20
CA THR A 378 9.01 -11.66 17.12
C THR A 378 8.32 -11.93 18.45
N ARG A 379 7.59 -10.95 18.99
CA ARG A 379 6.92 -11.10 20.28
C ARG A 379 5.76 -12.10 20.19
N LEU A 380 4.94 -11.98 19.14
CA LEU A 380 3.79 -12.86 18.90
C LEU A 380 4.19 -14.31 18.59
N SER A 381 5.36 -14.54 17.99
CA SER A 381 5.87 -15.91 17.77
C SER A 381 6.34 -16.60 19.04
N ARG A 382 6.78 -15.83 20.05
CA ARG A 382 7.20 -16.35 21.35
C ARG A 382 6.04 -16.55 22.32
N THR A 383 4.93 -15.83 22.14
CA THR A 383 3.72 -15.98 23.00
C THR A 383 3.03 -17.34 22.87
N VAL A 384 3.32 -18.16 21.86
CA VAL A 384 2.85 -19.56 21.83
C VAL A 384 3.43 -20.36 23.02
N ASP A 385 4.59 -19.95 23.54
CA ASP A 385 5.29 -20.62 24.64
C ASP A 385 5.13 -19.89 26.00
N PHE A 386 4.75 -18.61 26.00
CA PHE A 386 4.67 -17.77 27.19
C PHE A 386 3.33 -17.05 27.30
N LEU A 387 2.42 -17.62 28.09
CA LEU A 387 1.34 -16.87 28.72
C LEU A 387 1.96 -15.93 29.77
N GLU A 388 2.53 -14.81 29.33
CA GLU A 388 2.94 -13.73 30.24
C GLU A 388 1.68 -13.18 30.92
N GLY A 389 1.64 -13.26 32.26
CA GLY A 389 0.57 -12.67 33.07
C GLY A 389 -0.27 -13.70 33.80
N ASN A 390 0.10 -13.97 35.04
CA ASN A 390 -0.54 -14.91 35.94
C ASN A 390 -1.91 -14.37 36.40
N ASN A 391 -2.95 -14.38 35.56
CA ASN A 391 -4.31 -14.06 35.99
C ASN A 391 -5.37 -14.87 35.24
N ARG A 392 -5.95 -15.83 35.95
CA ARG A 392 -7.11 -16.67 35.60
C ARG A 392 -8.40 -15.88 35.28
N VAL A 393 -8.35 -14.55 35.22
CA VAL A 393 -9.49 -13.64 35.06
C VAL A 393 -9.78 -13.32 33.58
N HIS A 394 -8.77 -13.39 32.69
CA HIS A 394 -8.92 -13.03 31.27
C HIS A 394 -9.23 -14.20 30.34
N ALA A 395 -9.34 -15.42 30.89
CA ALA A 395 -9.83 -16.61 30.17
C ALA A 395 -11.30 -16.48 29.66
N SER A 396 -11.98 -15.37 30.00
CA SER A 396 -13.34 -15.05 29.55
C SER A 396 -13.40 -14.41 28.14
N LEU A 397 -12.28 -13.95 27.56
CA LEU A 397 -12.25 -13.27 26.24
C LEU A 397 -11.74 -14.14 25.08
N GLY A 398 -11.17 -15.32 25.35
CA GLY A 398 -10.82 -16.33 24.33
C GLY A 398 -9.72 -15.98 23.32
N LEU A 399 -9.17 -14.76 23.35
CA LEU A 399 -8.13 -14.29 22.43
C LEU A 399 -6.73 -14.25 23.11
N PRO A 400 -5.64 -14.40 22.35
CA PRO A 400 -4.28 -14.10 22.82
C PRO A 400 -4.16 -12.70 23.43
N PHE A 401 -3.36 -12.58 24.49
CA PHE A 401 -3.22 -11.37 25.29
C PHE A 401 -1.74 -10.98 25.41
N LEU A 402 -1.46 -9.69 25.27
CA LEU A 402 -0.12 -9.09 25.33
C LEU A 402 -0.15 -7.86 26.24
N GLU A 403 0.88 -7.65 27.06
CA GLU A 403 1.06 -6.41 27.81
C GLU A 403 2.22 -5.59 27.23
N GLU A 404 1.95 -4.31 26.96
CA GLU A 404 2.92 -3.32 26.50
C GLU A 404 3.11 -2.26 27.58
N HIS A 405 4.36 -2.02 27.97
CA HIS A 405 4.71 -1.17 29.11
C HIS A 405 5.49 0.09 28.71
N ASP A 406 6.07 0.10 27.51
CA ASP A 406 6.99 1.17 27.09
C ASP A 406 6.26 2.34 26.39
N LEU A 407 4.95 2.20 26.13
CA LEU A 407 4.14 3.17 25.40
C LEU A 407 2.97 3.67 26.25
N SER A 408 2.59 4.93 26.07
CA SER A 408 1.30 5.41 26.58
C SER A 408 0.15 4.93 25.72
N THR A 409 -1.05 4.94 26.29
CA THR A 409 -2.30 4.62 25.57
C THR A 409 -2.45 5.41 24.27
N GLU A 410 -2.17 6.72 24.29
CA GLU A 410 -2.29 7.61 23.12
C GLU A 410 -1.21 7.30 22.07
N ALA A 411 0.03 7.09 22.52
CA ALA A 411 1.13 6.74 21.63
C ALA A 411 0.88 5.40 20.93
N PHE A 412 0.32 4.43 21.65
CA PHE A 412 -0.07 3.15 21.09
C PHE A 412 -1.22 3.27 20.09
N GLU A 413 -2.24 4.09 20.38
CA GLU A 413 -3.34 4.36 19.43
C GLU A 413 -2.82 4.98 18.13
N LYS A 414 -1.91 5.96 18.21
CA LYS A 414 -1.26 6.54 17.02
C LYS A 414 -0.39 5.54 16.27
N MET A 415 0.32 4.67 16.98
CA MET A 415 1.05 3.58 16.36
C MET A 415 0.10 2.63 15.60
N LEU A 416 -1.06 2.30 16.17
CA LEU A 416 -2.08 1.50 15.48
C LEU A 416 -2.63 2.22 14.24
N GLU A 417 -2.96 3.51 14.33
CA GLU A 417 -3.39 4.32 13.19
C GLU A 417 -2.38 4.22 12.03
N TYR A 418 -1.10 4.38 12.33
CA TYR A 418 -0.04 4.27 11.32
C TYR A 418 0.07 2.85 10.76
N MET A 419 0.06 1.83 11.61
CA MET A 419 0.17 0.43 11.18
C MET A 419 -0.98 0.02 10.24
N TYR A 420 -2.19 0.50 10.47
CA TYR A 420 -3.36 0.16 9.65
C TYR A 420 -3.52 1.03 8.42
N THR A 421 -2.88 2.21 8.35
CA THR A 421 -3.26 3.21 7.34
C THR A 421 -2.09 3.93 6.66
N ASP A 422 -0.84 3.73 7.06
CA ASP A 422 0.33 4.53 6.65
C ASP A 422 0.18 6.05 6.92
N ASN A 423 -0.83 6.46 7.67
CA ASN A 423 -1.13 7.85 7.95
C ASN A 423 -1.09 8.09 9.46
N LEU A 424 -0.53 9.25 9.84
CA LEU A 424 -0.56 9.78 11.20
C LEU A 424 -1.23 11.14 11.14
N GLU A 425 -2.44 11.24 11.69
CA GLU A 425 -3.17 12.51 11.78
C GLU A 425 -3.01 13.09 13.19
N HIS A 426 -2.73 14.39 13.29
CA HIS A 426 -2.60 15.13 14.56
C HIS A 426 -1.53 14.56 15.52
N MET A 427 -0.26 14.65 15.13
CA MET A 427 0.88 14.34 15.99
C MET A 427 1.30 15.60 16.76
N ASP A 428 1.23 15.57 18.09
CA ASP A 428 1.90 16.57 18.94
C ASP A 428 3.31 16.04 19.27
N PRO A 429 4.38 16.71 18.81
CA PRO A 429 5.75 16.24 18.99
C PRO A 429 6.20 16.15 20.44
N THR A 430 5.47 16.74 21.39
CA THR A 430 5.77 16.63 22.83
C THR A 430 5.32 15.31 23.46
N GLN A 431 4.50 14.52 22.77
CA GLN A 431 3.88 13.29 23.31
C GLN A 431 4.77 12.03 23.26
N PHE A 432 5.92 12.08 22.58
CA PHE A 432 6.79 10.92 22.35
C PHE A 432 8.07 10.90 23.21
N VAL A 433 8.10 11.67 24.30
CA VAL A 433 9.15 11.49 25.30
C VAL A 433 8.89 10.14 25.97
N ALA A 434 9.59 9.11 25.51
CA ALA A 434 9.63 7.80 26.16
C ALA A 434 9.79 8.02 27.67
N LYS A 435 9.07 7.24 28.49
CA LYS A 435 9.31 7.16 29.94
C LYS A 435 10.72 6.59 30.15
N LEU A 436 11.75 7.41 29.96
CA LEU A 436 13.11 7.14 30.38
C LEU A 436 13.14 7.35 31.90
N ASN A 437 12.79 6.30 32.64
CA ASN A 437 13.10 6.18 34.06
C ASN A 437 14.11 5.07 34.27
#